data_AF-A0AA87URM7-F1
#
_entry.id   AF-A0AA87URM7-F1
#
_cell.length_a   1.000
_cell.length_b   1.000
_cell.length_c   1.000
_cell.angle_alpha   90.00
_cell.angle_beta   90.00
_cell.angle_gamma   90.00
#
_symmetry.space_group_name_H-M   'P 1'
#
loop_
_entity.id
_entity.type
_entity.pdbx_description
1 polymer ?
#
loop_
_entity_poly.entity_id
_entity_poly.type
_entity_poly.pdbx_seq_one_letter_code
_entity_poly.pdbx_strand_id
1 'polypeptide(L)'
;MHRVPFGGRGPFAVGRMRLPRDCAQARSGAARAPDPLWHGARMDEPTTAEAEADVRELAELWLVPHERECLACYLDRAVAALGCQGDLRFAGRYRDLAAPRAVALEQRLAEAGGPCDCKALMHGVQPAWHLWTPERWVPTDSGTAAVQRAHPPLDMPACEGVRRGSTRPCANWHSMRRPR
;
A
#
# COMPACT_ATOMS: atom_id res chain seq x y z
N MET A 1 25.65 -26.35 -37.62
CA MET A 1 26.49 -26.91 -36.54
C MET A 1 26.21 -26.06 -35.31
N HIS A 2 25.28 -26.43 -34.42
CA HIS A 2 25.48 -27.43 -33.33
C HIS A 2 26.78 -27.14 -32.58
N ARG A 3 26.86 -27.00 -31.25
CA ARG A 3 26.00 -27.32 -30.10
C ARG A 3 26.82 -26.76 -28.92
N VAL A 4 26.23 -26.11 -27.92
CA VAL A 4 26.89 -25.96 -26.61
C VAL A 4 26.36 -27.09 -25.73
N PRO A 5 27.18 -28.06 -25.29
CA PRO A 5 26.73 -29.08 -24.35
C PRO A 5 27.02 -28.67 -22.89
N PHE A 6 26.08 -29.08 -22.05
CA PHE A 6 26.15 -29.23 -20.60
C PHE A 6 27.36 -30.09 -20.13
N GLY A 7 27.83 -29.85 -18.89
CA GLY A 7 28.21 -30.95 -17.99
C GLY A 7 29.39 -30.72 -17.03
N GLY A 8 29.16 -31.02 -15.74
CA GLY A 8 30.18 -31.40 -14.73
C GLY A 8 30.35 -30.39 -13.58
N ARG A 9 29.57 -30.39 -12.50
CA ARG A 9 29.58 -31.27 -11.30
C ARG A 9 30.98 -31.54 -10.70
N GLY A 10 31.21 -30.93 -9.53
CA GLY A 10 32.21 -31.32 -8.52
C GLY A 10 31.74 -30.86 -7.12
N PRO A 11 32.03 -31.59 -6.04
CA PRO A 11 31.17 -31.65 -4.86
C PRO A 11 31.65 -30.73 -3.72
N PHE A 12 30.72 -29.98 -3.10
CA PHE A 12 30.97 -29.44 -1.76
C PHE A 12 30.03 -30.11 -0.76
N ALA A 13 30.67 -30.92 0.08
CA ALA A 13 30.08 -31.71 1.12
C ALA A 13 29.45 -30.83 2.22
N VAL A 14 28.41 -31.40 2.81
CA VAL A 14 27.55 -30.85 3.85
C VAL A 14 28.33 -30.77 5.17
N GLY A 15 28.64 -29.56 5.62
CA GLY A 15 29.19 -29.31 6.96
C GLY A 15 28.07 -29.16 7.98
N ARG A 16 27.77 -30.22 8.74
CA ARG A 16 26.90 -30.16 9.93
C ARG A 16 27.59 -29.31 11.02
N MET A 17 27.05 -28.12 11.29
CA MET A 17 27.48 -27.30 12.40
C MET A 17 26.97 -27.92 13.71
N ARG A 18 27.88 -28.51 14.50
CA ARG A 18 27.62 -28.92 15.90
C ARG A 18 27.64 -27.67 16.77
N LEU A 19 26.56 -27.44 17.51
CA LEU A 19 26.51 -26.47 18.60
C LEU A 19 27.38 -26.98 19.77
N PRO A 20 28.24 -26.16 20.38
CA PRO A 20 28.82 -26.50 21.66
C PRO A 20 27.77 -26.35 22.77
N ARG A 21 27.60 -27.45 23.51
CA ARG A 21 27.14 -27.41 24.90
C ARG A 21 28.19 -26.65 25.70
N ASP A 22 27.75 -25.73 26.56
CA ASP A 22 28.12 -25.73 27.98
C ASP A 22 27.42 -24.58 28.69
N CYS A 23 26.34 -24.94 29.40
CA CYS A 23 25.75 -24.17 30.48
C CYS A 23 26.31 -24.74 31.77
N ALA A 24 27.28 -24.08 32.41
CA ALA A 24 27.69 -24.38 33.77
C ALA A 24 28.34 -23.17 34.46
N GLN A 25 27.59 -22.61 35.40
CA GLN A 25 28.01 -21.91 36.62
C GLN A 25 28.95 -20.68 36.57
N ALA A 26 28.39 -19.54 36.99
CA ALA A 26 29.03 -18.67 37.98
C ALA A 26 27.94 -18.00 38.84
N ARG A 27 28.03 -18.16 40.17
CA ARG A 27 27.14 -17.55 41.16
C ARG A 27 27.71 -16.21 41.64
N SER A 28 26.77 -15.31 41.95
CA SER A 28 26.78 -14.26 42.98
C SER A 28 27.82 -13.13 42.96
N GLY A 29 27.33 -11.92 42.70
CA GLY A 29 27.91 -10.66 43.16
C GLY A 29 26.81 -9.59 43.15
N ALA A 30 26.30 -9.23 44.32
CA ALA A 30 25.26 -8.22 44.48
C ALA A 30 25.85 -6.81 44.32
N ALA A 31 25.35 -6.06 43.33
CA ALA A 31 25.47 -4.61 43.29
C ALA A 31 24.08 -4.04 42.98
N ARG A 32 23.50 -3.32 43.95
CA ARG A 32 22.27 -2.54 43.76
C ARG A 32 22.56 -1.43 42.76
N ALA A 33 22.02 -1.53 41.55
CA ALA A 33 21.87 -0.39 40.67
C ALA A 33 20.82 0.57 41.28
N PRO A 34 21.02 1.89 41.22
CA PRO A 34 19.99 2.84 41.64
C PRO A 34 18.79 2.74 40.70
N ASP A 35 17.60 2.87 41.28
CA ASP A 35 16.30 2.84 40.62
C ASP A 35 16.27 3.83 39.45
N PRO A 36 16.09 3.40 38.19
CA PRO A 36 15.61 4.34 37.19
C PRO A 36 14.16 4.64 37.57
N LEU A 37 13.94 5.88 38.01
CA LEU A 37 12.65 6.49 38.32
C LEU A 37 11.73 6.46 37.08
N TRP A 38 11.30 5.28 36.64
CA TRP A 38 10.08 5.12 35.87
C TRP A 38 8.97 4.92 36.89
N HIS A 39 8.43 6.03 37.40
CA HIS A 39 7.14 5.97 38.08
C HIS A 39 6.15 5.48 37.04
N GLY A 40 5.88 4.18 37.10
CA GLY A 40 4.88 3.52 36.29
C GLY A 40 3.53 4.16 36.56
N ALA A 41 3.13 5.07 35.69
CA ALA A 41 1.75 5.05 35.25
C ALA A 41 1.55 3.64 34.70
N ARG A 42 0.79 2.82 35.43
CA ARG A 42 0.31 1.53 34.95
C ARG A 42 -0.51 1.86 33.71
N MET A 43 0.09 1.72 32.53
CA MET A 43 -0.69 1.60 31.30
C MET A 43 -1.41 0.28 31.49
N ASP A 44 -2.69 0.34 31.86
CA ASP A 44 -3.50 -0.86 31.84
C ASP A 44 -3.42 -1.42 30.43
N GLU A 45 -2.96 -2.65 30.31
CA GLU A 45 -2.82 -3.31 29.02
C GLU A 45 -4.25 -3.50 28.49
N PRO A 46 -4.61 -2.85 27.36
CA PRO A 46 -5.98 -2.88 26.89
C PRO A 46 -6.37 -4.33 26.63
N THR A 47 -7.60 -4.66 27.00
CA THR A 47 -8.16 -5.96 26.61
C THR A 47 -8.15 -6.06 25.08
N THR A 48 -8.11 -7.28 24.55
CA THR A 48 -8.18 -7.48 23.09
C THR A 48 -9.40 -6.80 22.47
N ALA A 49 -10.54 -6.78 23.19
CA ALA A 49 -11.76 -6.11 22.74
C ALA A 49 -11.62 -4.57 22.71
N GLU A 50 -10.96 -3.97 23.70
CA GLU A 50 -10.69 -2.51 23.70
C GLU A 50 -9.70 -2.15 22.60
N ALA A 51 -8.62 -2.92 22.44
CA ALA A 51 -7.66 -2.72 21.36
C ALA A 51 -8.32 -2.84 19.97
N GLU A 52 -9.22 -3.81 19.78
CA GLU A 52 -9.99 -3.96 18.53
C GLU A 52 -10.94 -2.78 18.29
N ALA A 53 -11.54 -2.23 19.35
CA ALA A 53 -12.42 -1.06 19.27
C ALA A 53 -11.62 0.19 18.85
N ASP A 54 -10.48 0.44 19.49
CA ASP A 54 -9.60 1.57 19.19
C ASP A 54 -9.09 1.52 17.73
N VAL A 55 -8.66 0.32 17.28
CA VAL A 55 -8.23 0.13 15.89
C VAL A 55 -9.37 0.42 14.90
N ARG A 56 -10.59 0.00 15.23
CA ARG A 56 -11.77 0.26 14.38
C ARG A 56 -12.09 1.74 14.31
N GLU A 57 -12.08 2.44 15.45
CA GLU A 57 -12.33 3.88 15.51
C GLU A 57 -11.30 4.66 14.68
N LEU A 58 -10.01 4.36 14.88
CA LEU A 58 -8.93 4.99 14.12
C LEU A 58 -9.05 4.70 12.62
N ALA A 59 -9.39 3.47 12.24
CA ALA A 59 -9.61 3.11 10.84
C ALA A 59 -10.80 3.89 10.23
N GLU A 60 -11.89 4.07 10.98
CA GLU A 60 -13.04 4.86 10.53
C GLU A 60 -12.69 6.34 10.32
N LEU A 61 -11.90 6.93 11.21
CA LEU A 61 -11.40 8.29 11.08
C LEU A 61 -10.47 8.44 9.87
N TRP A 62 -9.57 7.48 9.65
CA TRP A 62 -8.71 7.45 8.47
C TRP A 62 -9.49 7.34 7.17
N LEU A 63 -10.63 6.64 7.16
CA LEU A 63 -11.49 6.51 6.00
C LEU A 63 -12.43 7.70 5.75
N VAL A 64 -12.29 8.80 6.48
CA VAL A 64 -13.00 10.03 6.12
C VAL A 64 -12.34 10.62 4.88
N PRO A 65 -13.09 10.92 3.79
CA PRO A 65 -12.54 11.64 2.65
C PRO A 65 -12.01 13.01 3.09
N HIS A 66 -10.78 13.35 2.68
CA HIS A 66 -10.22 14.66 2.97
C HIS A 66 -11.01 15.76 2.25
N GLU A 67 -10.86 17.01 2.71
CA GLU A 67 -11.47 18.14 2.04
C GLU A 67 -11.04 18.20 0.56
N ARG A 68 -12.04 18.27 -0.33
CA ARG A 68 -11.85 18.32 -1.79
C ARG A 68 -11.09 17.11 -2.36
N GLU A 69 -10.88 16.03 -1.62
CA GLU A 69 -10.28 14.80 -2.14
C GLU A 69 -11.13 14.28 -3.32
N CYS A 70 -10.48 13.89 -4.41
CA CYS A 70 -11.20 13.27 -5.51
C CYS A 70 -11.44 11.79 -5.22
N LEU A 71 -12.51 11.22 -5.80
CA LEU A 71 -12.85 9.81 -5.62
C LEU A 71 -11.67 8.87 -5.90
N ALA A 72 -10.89 9.11 -6.97
CA ALA A 72 -9.77 8.25 -7.33
C ALA A 72 -8.65 8.26 -6.26
N CYS A 73 -8.25 9.44 -5.77
CA CYS A 73 -7.27 9.54 -4.67
C CYS A 73 -7.77 8.92 -3.37
N TYR A 74 -9.05 9.11 -3.04
CA TYR A 74 -9.64 8.51 -1.87
C TYR A 74 -9.63 6.97 -1.96
N LEU A 75 -10.02 6.40 -3.11
CA LEU A 75 -10.00 4.95 -3.31
C LEU A 75 -8.58 4.39 -3.29
N ASP A 76 -7.63 5.07 -3.93
CA ASP A 76 -6.21 4.71 -3.90
C ASP A 76 -5.68 4.62 -2.46
N ARG A 77 -5.91 5.67 -1.67
CA ARG A 77 -5.54 5.73 -0.24
C ARG A 77 -6.24 4.66 0.61
N ALA A 78 -7.56 4.52 0.47
CA ALA A 78 -8.35 3.59 1.27
C ALA A 78 -8.01 2.12 0.97
N VAL A 79 -7.83 1.79 -0.31
CA VAL A 79 -7.45 0.42 -0.74
C VAL A 79 -6.01 0.11 -0.34
N ALA A 80 -5.09 1.06 -0.46
CA ALA A 80 -3.71 0.87 0.01
C ALA A 80 -3.64 0.65 1.54
N ALA A 81 -4.48 1.35 2.31
CA ALA A 81 -4.47 1.25 3.76
C ALA A 81 -5.16 -0.01 4.32
N LEU A 82 -6.29 -0.43 3.75
CA LEU A 82 -7.16 -1.47 4.34
C LEU A 82 -7.43 -2.67 3.43
N GLY A 83 -6.91 -2.64 2.21
CA GLY A 83 -7.17 -3.65 1.20
C GLY A 83 -8.61 -3.62 0.68
N CYS A 84 -8.81 -4.28 -0.45
CA CYS A 84 -10.13 -4.42 -1.06
C CYS A 84 -10.79 -5.74 -0.65
N GLN A 85 -12.06 -5.68 -0.27
CA GLN A 85 -12.84 -6.85 0.18
C GLN A 85 -13.83 -7.37 -0.87
N GLY A 86 -13.69 -6.92 -2.13
CA GLY A 86 -14.50 -7.40 -3.24
C GLY A 86 -15.83 -6.66 -3.43
N ASP A 87 -16.07 -5.58 -2.69
CA ASP A 87 -17.24 -4.71 -2.78
C ASP A 87 -16.86 -3.24 -3.03
N LEU A 88 -17.86 -2.37 -3.16
CA LEU A 88 -17.72 -0.93 -3.38
C LEU A 88 -17.92 -0.12 -2.09
N ARG A 89 -17.55 -0.69 -0.93
CA ARG A 89 -17.79 -0.08 0.38
C ARG A 89 -17.11 1.28 0.53
N PHE A 90 -15.92 1.47 -0.03
CA PHE A 90 -15.22 2.74 0.04
C PHE A 90 -15.90 3.75 -0.89
N ALA A 91 -16.24 3.38 -2.11
CA ALA A 91 -17.01 4.25 -3.00
C ALA A 91 -18.36 4.68 -2.40
N GLY A 92 -19.07 3.76 -1.74
CA GLY A 92 -20.30 4.05 -0.99
C GLY A 92 -20.05 5.07 0.13
N ARG A 93 -19.02 4.84 0.97
CA ARG A 93 -18.62 5.80 2.01
C ARG A 93 -18.26 7.18 1.45
N TYR A 94 -17.52 7.25 0.35
CA TYR A 94 -17.20 8.52 -0.32
C TYR A 94 -18.47 9.21 -0.83
N ARG A 95 -19.42 8.47 -1.43
CA ARG A 95 -20.71 9.04 -1.83
C ARG A 95 -21.39 9.67 -0.62
N ASP A 96 -21.51 8.93 0.47
CA ASP A 96 -22.29 9.39 1.62
C ASP A 96 -21.69 10.64 2.27
N LEU A 97 -20.35 10.71 2.36
CA LEU A 97 -19.66 11.81 3.04
C LEU A 97 -19.31 12.99 2.12
N ALA A 98 -18.86 12.74 0.89
CA ALA A 98 -18.29 13.75 0.01
C ALA A 98 -19.16 14.08 -1.22
N ALA A 99 -20.04 13.17 -1.65
CA ALA A 99 -20.83 13.31 -2.86
C ALA A 99 -22.26 12.70 -2.77
N PRO A 100 -23.11 13.13 -1.81
CA PRO A 100 -24.38 12.45 -1.51
C PRO A 100 -25.38 12.46 -2.67
N ARG A 101 -25.24 13.41 -3.60
CA ARG A 101 -26.08 13.49 -4.82
C ARG A 101 -25.68 12.48 -5.91
N ALA A 102 -24.57 11.75 -5.75
CA ALA A 102 -24.12 10.75 -6.70
C ALA A 102 -24.77 9.39 -6.44
N VAL A 103 -26.11 9.35 -6.41
CA VAL A 103 -26.90 8.16 -6.02
C VAL A 103 -26.60 6.90 -6.84
N ALA A 104 -26.24 7.06 -8.11
CA ALA A 104 -25.86 5.94 -9.00
C ALA A 104 -24.35 5.67 -9.04
N LEU A 105 -23.55 6.16 -8.07
CA LEU A 105 -22.09 6.06 -8.12
C LEU A 105 -21.64 4.60 -8.22
N GLU A 106 -22.06 3.74 -7.29
CA GLU A 106 -21.64 2.35 -7.23
C GLU A 106 -22.00 1.60 -8.51
N GLN A 107 -23.24 1.75 -9.00
CA GLN A 107 -23.66 1.17 -10.27
C GLN A 107 -22.75 1.62 -11.43
N ARG A 108 -22.47 2.93 -11.57
CA ARG A 108 -21.60 3.46 -12.63
C ARG A 108 -20.14 3.02 -12.49
N LEU A 109 -19.69 2.63 -11.30
CA LEU A 109 -18.35 2.07 -11.08
C LEU A 109 -18.34 0.58 -11.44
N ALA A 110 -19.36 -0.16 -11.01
CA ALA A 110 -19.54 -1.57 -11.35
C ALA A 110 -19.59 -1.78 -12.87
N GLU A 111 -20.36 -0.98 -13.59
CA GLU A 111 -20.48 -1.04 -15.05
C GLU A 111 -19.19 -0.65 -15.79
N ALA A 112 -18.36 0.21 -15.20
CA ALA A 112 -17.21 0.80 -15.89
C ALA A 112 -15.87 0.14 -15.56
N GLY A 113 -15.73 -0.41 -14.35
CA GLY A 113 -14.47 -0.97 -13.87
C GLY A 113 -14.62 -2.30 -13.16
N GLY A 114 -15.76 -2.57 -12.55
CA GLY A 114 -16.07 -3.84 -11.90
C GLY A 114 -16.61 -3.66 -10.48
N PRO A 115 -17.03 -4.75 -9.83
CA PRO A 115 -17.86 -4.70 -8.62
C PRO A 115 -17.09 -4.40 -7.32
N CYS A 116 -15.78 -4.12 -7.37
CA CYS A 116 -14.99 -3.76 -6.20
C CYS A 116 -14.29 -2.41 -6.37
N ASP A 117 -13.98 -1.73 -5.26
CA ASP A 117 -13.20 -0.49 -5.23
C ASP A 117 -11.86 -0.64 -5.98
N CYS A 118 -11.19 -1.79 -5.80
CA CYS A 118 -9.94 -2.13 -6.47
C CYS A 118 -10.02 -2.07 -8.00
N LYS A 119 -11.04 -2.72 -8.56
CA LYS A 119 -11.27 -2.81 -10.01
C LYS A 119 -11.81 -1.50 -10.54
N ALA A 120 -12.66 -0.81 -9.77
CA ALA A 120 -13.12 0.53 -10.10
C ALA A 120 -11.95 1.51 -10.29
N LEU A 121 -10.93 1.43 -9.43
CA LEU A 121 -9.70 2.22 -9.58
C LEU A 121 -8.86 1.73 -10.77
N MET A 122 -8.44 0.46 -10.77
CA MET A 122 -7.52 -0.11 -11.78
C MET A 122 -8.02 -0.03 -13.22
N HIS A 123 -9.34 -0.13 -13.44
CA HIS A 123 -9.91 -0.09 -14.79
C HIS A 123 -10.57 1.25 -15.12
N GLY A 124 -10.92 2.05 -14.12
CA GLY A 124 -11.63 3.32 -14.33
C GLY A 124 -10.71 4.50 -14.63
N VAL A 125 -9.49 4.48 -14.09
CA VAL A 125 -8.50 5.56 -14.20
C VAL A 125 -7.09 4.99 -14.33
N GLN A 126 -6.17 5.84 -14.78
CA GLN A 126 -4.72 5.59 -14.71
C GLN A 126 -4.01 6.88 -14.26
N PRO A 127 -2.77 6.80 -13.75
CA PRO A 127 -1.97 8.00 -13.49
C PRO A 127 -1.91 8.87 -14.74
N ALA A 128 -2.12 10.17 -14.60
CA ALA A 128 -2.12 11.10 -15.71
C ALA A 128 -0.76 11.12 -16.41
N TRP A 129 -0.75 11.23 -17.73
CA TRP A 129 0.46 11.09 -18.55
C TRP A 129 1.60 12.03 -18.15
N HIS A 130 1.28 13.21 -17.61
CA HIS A 130 2.29 14.17 -17.13
C HIS A 130 3.06 13.68 -15.89
N LEU A 131 2.57 12.65 -15.21
CA LEU A 131 3.22 11.99 -14.07
C LEU A 131 4.12 10.82 -14.47
N TRP A 132 4.08 10.37 -15.73
CA TRP A 132 4.85 9.22 -16.16
C TRP A 132 6.32 9.58 -16.33
N THR A 133 7.20 8.70 -15.86
CA THR A 133 8.62 8.81 -16.21
C THR A 133 8.75 8.54 -17.72
N PRO A 134 9.40 9.43 -18.49
CA PRO A 134 9.55 9.22 -19.92
C PRO A 134 10.51 8.07 -20.20
N GLU A 135 10.32 7.42 -21.35
CA GLU A 135 11.27 6.43 -21.85
C GLU A 135 12.63 7.10 -22.09
N ARG A 136 13.71 6.45 -21.62
CA ARG A 136 15.08 6.95 -21.80
C ARG A 136 16.09 5.83 -21.91
N TRP A 137 17.23 6.13 -22.52
CA TRP A 137 18.40 5.26 -22.51
C TRP A 137 19.18 5.48 -21.22
N VAL A 138 19.48 4.39 -20.51
CA VAL A 138 20.26 4.39 -19.27
C VAL A 138 21.51 3.52 -19.42
N PRO A 139 22.69 4.01 -19.02
CA PRO A 139 23.88 3.19 -18.96
C PRO A 139 23.69 2.00 -18.01
N THR A 140 24.25 0.86 -18.39
CA THR A 140 24.30 -0.35 -17.54
C THR A 140 25.72 -0.59 -17.06
N ASP A 141 25.86 -1.41 -16.01
CA ASP A 141 27.16 -1.79 -15.44
C ASP A 141 28.06 -2.54 -16.43
N SER A 142 27.48 -3.07 -17.51
CA SER A 142 28.23 -3.72 -18.61
C SER A 142 28.82 -2.74 -19.62
N GLY A 143 28.59 -1.42 -19.44
CA GLY A 143 28.99 -0.38 -20.40
C GLY A 143 28.09 -0.30 -21.63
N THR A 144 27.01 -1.09 -21.70
CA THR A 144 25.98 -0.97 -22.73
C THR A 144 24.85 -0.06 -22.27
N ALA A 145 24.12 0.58 -23.19
CA ALA A 145 22.91 1.33 -22.88
C ALA A 145 21.67 0.42 -22.99
N ALA A 146 20.77 0.49 -22.02
CA ALA A 146 19.47 -0.17 -22.05
C ALA A 146 18.33 0.86 -22.12
N VAL A 147 17.22 0.48 -22.77
CA VAL A 147 16.00 1.30 -22.75
C VAL A 147 15.27 1.08 -21.43
N GLN A 148 15.20 2.12 -20.61
CA GLN A 148 14.25 2.19 -19.52
C GLN A 148 12.92 2.68 -20.09
N ARG A 149 11.93 1.77 -20.12
CA ARG A 149 10.58 2.07 -20.60
C ARG A 149 9.90 3.12 -19.71
N ALA A 150 8.96 3.83 -20.30
CA ALA A 150 8.07 4.70 -19.54
C ALA A 150 7.29 3.89 -18.49
N HIS A 151 7.18 4.44 -17.29
CA HIS A 151 6.44 3.80 -16.19
C HIS A 151 5.67 4.86 -15.37
N PRO A 152 4.52 4.50 -14.79
CA PRO A 152 3.79 5.36 -13.88
C PRO A 152 4.60 5.62 -12.59
N PRO A 153 4.18 6.59 -11.76
CA PRO A 153 4.72 6.74 -10.42
C PRO A 153 4.42 5.48 -9.58
N LEU A 154 5.33 5.14 -8.66
CA LEU A 154 5.12 4.05 -7.69
C LEU A 154 4.05 4.44 -6.66
N ASP A 155 4.12 5.68 -6.18
CA ASP A 155 3.16 6.28 -5.26
C ASP A 155 2.50 7.49 -5.91
N MET A 156 1.19 7.61 -5.77
CA MET A 156 0.48 8.77 -6.30
C MET A 156 0.82 10.04 -5.51
N PRO A 157 1.03 11.18 -6.19
CA PRO A 157 1.23 12.45 -5.50
C PRO A 157 -0.06 12.87 -4.76
N ALA A 158 0.10 13.84 -3.85
CA ALA A 158 -1.03 14.43 -3.12
C ALA A 158 -2.16 14.86 -4.06
N CYS A 159 -3.40 14.71 -3.60
CA CYS A 159 -4.57 15.03 -4.41
C CYS A 159 -4.60 16.51 -4.80
N GLU A 160 -4.66 16.81 -6.11
CA GLU A 160 -4.88 18.18 -6.60
C GLU A 160 -6.30 18.73 -6.31
N GLY A 161 -7.17 17.87 -5.82
CA GLY A 161 -8.49 18.21 -5.35
C GLY A 161 -9.53 18.42 -6.44
N VAL A 162 -10.80 18.48 -6.01
CA VAL A 162 -11.98 18.69 -6.85
C VAL A 162 -12.98 19.62 -6.16
N ARG A 163 -14.01 20.04 -6.89
CA ARG A 163 -15.17 20.71 -6.28
C ARG A 163 -15.91 19.76 -5.33
N ARG A 164 -16.50 20.30 -4.25
CA ARG A 164 -17.36 19.52 -3.34
C ARG A 164 -18.48 18.81 -4.13
N GLY A 165 -18.77 17.55 -3.78
CA GLY A 165 -19.77 16.74 -4.47
C GLY A 165 -19.32 16.12 -5.80
N SER A 166 -18.06 16.31 -6.23
CA SER A 166 -17.56 15.70 -7.45
C SER A 166 -17.20 14.23 -7.26
N THR A 167 -17.54 13.41 -8.25
CA THR A 167 -17.02 12.03 -8.38
C THR A 167 -16.04 11.90 -9.54
N ARG A 168 -15.61 13.01 -10.14
CA ARG A 168 -14.59 13.01 -11.20
C ARG A 168 -13.18 12.92 -10.59
N PRO A 169 -12.22 12.31 -11.29
CA PRO A 169 -10.80 12.39 -10.91
C PRO A 169 -10.30 13.85 -10.90
N CYS A 170 -9.29 14.13 -10.05
CA CYS A 170 -8.46 15.34 -10.18
C CYS A 170 -7.41 15.17 -11.30
N ALA A 171 -6.56 16.18 -11.52
CA ALA A 171 -5.62 16.18 -12.65
C ALA A 171 -4.50 15.11 -12.57
N ASN A 172 -4.32 14.48 -11.40
CA ASN A 172 -3.39 13.35 -11.24
C ASN A 172 -3.85 12.07 -11.96
N TRP A 173 -5.11 12.02 -12.39
CA TRP A 173 -5.71 10.81 -12.96
C TRP A 173 -6.28 11.09 -14.35
N HIS A 174 -5.95 10.22 -15.29
CA HIS A 174 -6.59 10.14 -16.60
C HIS A 174 -7.75 9.14 -16.54
N SER A 175 -8.95 9.58 -16.95
CA SER A 175 -10.11 8.70 -17.03
C SER A 175 -9.97 7.73 -18.21
N MET A 176 -10.03 6.43 -17.93
CA MET A 176 -9.97 5.39 -18.96
C MET A 176 -11.31 5.15 -19.66
N ARG A 177 -12.38 5.81 -19.18
CA ARG A 177 -13.68 5.79 -19.84
C ARG A 177 -13.58 6.50 -21.19
N ARG A 178 -13.99 5.82 -22.27
CA ARG A 178 -14.30 6.51 -23.53
C ARG A 178 -15.47 7.48 -23.30
N PRO A 179 -15.42 8.71 -23.83
CA PRO A 179 -16.61 9.55 -23.94
C PRO A 179 -17.67 8.76 -24.72
N ARG A 180 -18.90 8.69 -24.19
CA ARG A 180 -20.06 8.25 -24.98
C ARG A 180 -20.42 9.34 -25.97
#